data_AF-A0A1H7AHL2-F1
#
_entry.id   AF-A0A1H7AHL2-F1
#
_cell.length_a   1.000
_cell.length_b   1.000
_cell.length_c   1.000
_cell.angle_alpha   90.00
_cell.angle_beta   90.00
_cell.angle_gamma   90.00
#
_symmetry.space_group_name_H-M   'P 1'
#
loop_
_entity.id
_entity.type
_entity.pdbx_description
1 polymer ?
#
loop_
_entity_poly.entity_id
_entity_poly.type
_entity_poly.pdbx_seq_one_letter_code
_entity_poly.pdbx_strand_id
1 'polypeptide(L)'
;MMKKILATLFASALMMTAAGTAASAEDTTYREETGWAQGCEFAGANWAMYFEPFTCTRIVAGNPKKHVNNVGEVWIEDYDPVAGTVTVNVDLWEWKAQYTDPYVVHIAYSDEPFTQKNPAPGRFPINTEKLVEGVDYWTLLPYGVIKVYNVPIANYYAVHTEVLVKN
;
A
#
# COMPACT_ATOMS: atom_id res chain seq x y z
N MET A 1 -52.85 -22.58 -21.60
CA MET A 1 -51.62 -21.77 -21.66
C MET A 1 -50.43 -22.72 -21.80
N MET A 2 -49.71 -22.68 -22.91
CA MET A 2 -48.54 -23.52 -23.19
C MET A 2 -47.24 -22.79 -22.84
N LYS A 3 -46.26 -23.55 -22.31
CA LYS A 3 -44.81 -23.63 -22.62
C LYS A 3 -44.02 -23.88 -21.32
N LYS A 4 -43.68 -25.15 -21.01
CA LYS A 4 -42.46 -25.88 -21.42
C LYS A 4 -41.20 -25.29 -20.75
N ILE A 5 -40.72 -25.90 -19.66
CA ILE A 5 -39.54 -26.82 -19.60
C ILE A 5 -38.34 -26.23 -20.35
N LEU A 6 -37.27 -25.86 -19.63
CA LEU A 6 -35.94 -26.48 -19.77
C LEU A 6 -34.97 -25.90 -18.74
N ALA A 7 -34.41 -26.79 -17.92
CA ALA A 7 -33.13 -26.60 -17.27
C ALA A 7 -32.04 -26.66 -18.35
N THR A 8 -31.07 -25.75 -18.30
CA THR A 8 -29.87 -25.85 -19.12
C THR A 8 -28.65 -25.67 -18.22
N LEU A 9 -28.14 -26.82 -17.75
CA LEU A 9 -26.73 -27.00 -17.43
C LEU A 9 -25.91 -26.59 -18.67
N PHE A 10 -24.98 -25.66 -18.51
CA PHE A 10 -23.83 -25.57 -19.40
C PHE A 10 -22.56 -25.79 -18.57
N ALA A 11 -22.22 -27.07 -18.44
CA ALA A 11 -20.85 -27.49 -18.34
C ALA A 11 -20.22 -27.32 -19.73
N SER A 12 -19.52 -26.22 -19.94
CA SER A 12 -18.60 -26.08 -21.06
C SER A 12 -17.19 -26.34 -20.54
N ALA A 13 -16.71 -27.54 -20.84
CA ALA A 13 -15.31 -27.90 -20.79
C ALA A 13 -14.49 -26.90 -21.62
N LEU A 14 -13.58 -26.18 -20.97
CA LEU A 14 -12.48 -25.51 -21.66
C LEU A 14 -11.22 -26.34 -21.40
N MET A 15 -11.09 -27.43 -22.16
CA MET A 15 -9.81 -28.11 -22.34
C MET A 15 -9.08 -27.48 -23.51
N MET A 16 -7.81 -27.10 -23.26
CA MET A 16 -6.74 -26.84 -24.22
C MET A 16 -6.93 -25.56 -25.05
N THR A 17 -6.11 -24.53 -24.87
CA THR A 17 -4.67 -24.60 -25.11
C THR A 17 -3.86 -24.01 -23.97
N ALA A 18 -2.83 -24.76 -23.55
CA ALA A 18 -1.63 -24.20 -22.96
C ALA A 18 -1.03 -23.20 -23.97
N ALA A 19 -1.46 -21.94 -23.89
CA ALA A 19 -0.55 -20.85 -24.17
C ALA A 19 0.39 -20.85 -22.97
N GLY A 20 1.46 -21.64 -23.09
CA GLY A 20 2.70 -21.27 -22.44
C GLY A 20 3.06 -19.91 -23.00
N THR A 21 2.49 -18.85 -22.44
CA THR A 21 3.21 -17.61 -22.33
C THR A 21 4.44 -18.01 -21.56
N ALA A 22 5.53 -18.26 -22.29
CA ALA A 22 6.83 -17.96 -21.79
C ALA A 22 6.66 -16.56 -21.18
N ALA A 23 6.53 -16.51 -19.85
CA ALA A 23 6.97 -15.34 -19.13
C ALA A 23 8.43 -15.24 -19.57
N SER A 24 8.67 -14.45 -20.61
CA SER A 24 9.98 -13.90 -20.86
C SER A 24 10.34 -13.32 -19.52
N ALA A 25 11.27 -13.98 -18.82
CA ALA A 25 11.98 -13.39 -17.73
C ALA A 25 12.76 -12.24 -18.38
N GLU A 26 12.06 -11.16 -18.67
CA GLU A 26 12.68 -9.86 -18.72
C GLU A 26 13.33 -9.75 -17.35
N ASP A 27 14.66 -9.72 -17.35
CA ASP A 27 15.46 -9.34 -16.20
C ASP A 27 15.14 -7.86 -15.96
N THR A 28 13.93 -7.59 -15.48
CA THR A 28 13.45 -6.25 -15.23
C THR A 28 14.33 -5.73 -14.12
N THR A 29 15.01 -4.61 -14.34
CA THR A 29 15.84 -3.94 -13.34
C THR A 29 15.08 -3.68 -12.03
N TYR A 30 13.75 -3.75 -12.09
CA TYR A 30 12.84 -3.59 -10.98
C TYR A 30 12.01 -4.85 -10.76
N ARG A 31 11.66 -5.10 -9.50
CA ARG A 31 10.67 -6.08 -9.06
C ARG A 31 9.54 -5.37 -8.34
N GLU A 32 8.30 -5.67 -8.73
CA GLU A 32 7.13 -5.23 -7.99
C GLU A 32 7.13 -5.85 -6.59
N GLU A 33 6.98 -4.99 -5.58
CA GLU A 33 6.90 -5.35 -4.19
C GLU A 33 5.90 -4.46 -3.49
N THR A 34 5.38 -4.97 -2.39
CA THR A 34 4.60 -4.19 -1.46
C THR A 34 5.50 -3.54 -0.41
N GLY A 35 5.41 -2.21 -0.29
CA GLY A 35 6.07 -1.40 0.72
C GLY A 35 5.18 -1.16 1.95
N TRP A 36 5.72 -1.43 3.14
CA TRP A 36 5.03 -1.22 4.42
C TRP A 36 5.79 -0.26 5.31
N ALA A 37 5.10 0.71 5.90
CA ALA A 37 5.67 1.50 6.97
C ALA A 37 5.95 0.64 8.21
N GLN A 38 7.18 0.74 8.71
CA GLN A 38 7.70 0.05 9.88
C GLN A 38 8.16 1.10 10.91
N GLY A 39 7.52 1.11 12.08
CA GLY A 39 8.00 1.86 13.24
C GLY A 39 9.32 1.31 13.80
N CYS A 40 10.01 2.10 14.62
CA CYS A 40 11.44 1.89 14.96
C CYS A 40 11.72 0.66 15.86
N GLU A 41 10.69 -0.01 16.40
CA GLU A 41 10.82 -1.18 17.29
C GLU A 41 10.26 -2.50 16.73
N PHE A 42 9.91 -2.61 15.45
CA PHE A 42 9.28 -3.82 14.91
C PHE A 42 10.27 -4.80 14.25
N ALA A 43 10.26 -6.09 14.62
CA ALA A 43 11.06 -7.16 13.99
C ALA A 43 10.18 -8.30 13.42
N GLY A 44 8.99 -7.98 12.90
CA GLY A 44 7.96 -8.97 12.57
C GLY A 44 7.79 -9.33 11.09
N ALA A 45 7.27 -10.55 10.88
CA ALA A 45 6.83 -11.09 9.60
C ALA A 45 5.80 -10.19 8.91
N ASN A 46 6.16 -9.60 7.76
CA ASN A 46 5.26 -8.98 6.77
C ASN A 46 4.05 -8.25 7.38
N TRP A 47 4.12 -6.92 7.51
CA TRP A 47 3.01 -5.93 7.56
C TRP A 47 2.75 -5.20 8.89
N ALA A 48 2.30 -3.95 8.67
CA ALA A 48 1.67 -2.89 9.47
C ALA A 48 2.22 -2.61 10.87
N MET A 49 2.41 -1.31 11.21
CA MET A 49 2.33 -0.65 12.54
C MET A 49 3.51 0.31 12.80
N TYR A 50 3.43 1.40 13.58
CA TYR A 50 2.39 2.33 14.02
C TYR A 50 3.14 3.61 14.38
N PHE A 51 2.67 4.76 13.91
CA PHE A 51 3.37 6.03 14.10
C PHE A 51 2.81 6.77 15.33
N GLU A 52 3.53 6.76 16.46
CA GLU A 52 3.43 7.88 17.41
C GLU A 52 3.86 9.14 16.66
N PRO A 53 3.18 10.28 16.83
CA PRO A 53 3.55 11.48 16.09
C PRO A 53 5.02 11.79 16.42
N PHE A 54 5.84 11.87 15.37
CA PHE A 54 7.24 12.33 15.36
C PHE A 54 8.35 11.31 15.70
N THR A 55 8.63 10.29 14.87
CA THR A 55 10.03 9.84 14.55
C THR A 55 10.18 8.60 13.64
N CYS A 56 11.29 8.58 12.87
CA CYS A 56 12.07 7.45 12.31
C CYS A 56 11.41 6.29 11.51
N THR A 57 10.24 6.46 10.89
CA THR A 57 9.55 5.35 10.20
C THR A 57 10.09 5.09 8.78
N ARG A 58 10.37 3.82 8.48
CA ARG A 58 10.90 3.35 7.18
C ARG A 58 9.82 2.64 6.38
N ILE A 59 9.83 2.78 5.06
CA ILE A 59 9.11 1.87 4.16
C ILE A 59 9.99 0.66 3.91
N VAL A 60 9.50 -0.53 4.25
CA VAL A 60 10.15 -1.81 3.98
C VAL A 60 9.42 -2.52 2.87
N ALA A 61 10.15 -2.87 1.80
CA ALA A 61 9.59 -3.64 0.69
C ALA A 61 9.90 -5.14 0.81
N GLY A 62 8.94 -5.97 0.45
CA GLY A 62 9.09 -7.43 0.43
C GLY A 62 9.08 -8.06 1.84
N ASN A 63 9.84 -9.15 2.02
CA ASN A 63 9.83 -9.93 3.27
C ASN A 63 10.99 -9.58 4.21
N PRO A 64 10.74 -8.85 5.32
CA PRO A 64 11.78 -8.36 6.22
C PRO A 64 12.51 -9.47 6.99
N LYS A 65 11.97 -10.70 7.04
CA LYS A 65 12.58 -11.80 7.82
C LYS A 65 13.96 -12.23 7.32
N LYS A 66 14.23 -12.04 6.03
CA LYS A 66 15.50 -12.48 5.42
C LYS A 66 16.50 -11.33 5.41
N HIS A 67 16.09 -10.20 4.88
CA HIS A 67 16.86 -8.96 4.84
C HIS A 67 15.89 -7.79 4.89
N VAL A 68 16.08 -6.87 5.83
CA VAL A 68 15.28 -5.65 5.90
C VAL A 68 15.65 -4.78 4.69
N ASN A 69 14.70 -4.63 3.77
CA ASN A 69 14.89 -3.78 2.58
C ASN A 69 14.16 -2.46 2.76
N ASN A 70 14.81 -1.52 3.45
CA ASN A 70 14.34 -0.14 3.55
C ASN A 70 14.43 0.52 2.18
N VAL A 71 13.32 1.01 1.67
CA VAL A 71 13.17 1.65 0.35
C VAL A 71 12.62 3.07 0.44
N GLY A 72 12.39 3.59 1.63
CA GLY A 72 11.79 4.90 1.84
C GLY A 72 11.53 5.21 3.31
N GLU A 73 10.76 6.25 3.54
CA GLU A 73 10.34 6.70 4.86
C GLU A 73 8.93 7.30 4.86
N VAL A 74 8.36 7.37 6.06
CA VAL A 74 7.07 8.03 6.31
C VAL A 74 7.24 9.00 7.45
N TRP A 75 6.69 10.20 7.29
CA TRP A 75 6.57 11.16 8.38
C TRP A 75 5.23 11.89 8.34
N ILE A 76 4.88 12.47 9.47
CA ILE A 76 3.69 13.30 9.63
C ILE A 76 4.13 14.77 9.71
N GLU A 77 3.48 15.63 8.94
CA GLU A 77 3.63 17.09 8.98
C GLU A 77 2.26 17.78 9.06
N ASP A 78 2.25 19.11 9.11
CA ASP A 78 1.05 19.94 9.08
C ASP A 78 -0.04 19.51 10.08
N TYR A 79 0.36 19.29 11.33
CA TYR A 79 -0.57 18.98 12.41
C TYR A 79 -1.50 20.17 12.68
N ASP A 80 -2.78 20.04 12.31
CA ASP A 80 -3.83 21.02 12.55
C ASP A 80 -4.81 20.49 13.61
N PRO A 81 -4.64 20.88 14.89
CA PRO A 81 -5.53 20.44 15.96
C PRO A 81 -6.93 21.06 15.89
N VAL A 82 -7.13 22.15 15.12
CA VAL A 82 -8.43 22.80 14.95
C VAL A 82 -9.24 22.06 13.89
N ALA A 83 -8.60 21.71 12.77
CA ALA A 83 -9.22 20.91 11.72
C ALA A 83 -9.30 19.41 12.08
N GLY A 84 -8.51 18.95 13.05
CA GLY A 84 -8.47 17.54 13.44
C GLY A 84 -7.69 16.67 12.45
N THR A 85 -6.70 17.25 11.74
CA THR A 85 -6.04 16.59 10.62
C THR A 85 -4.51 16.72 10.61
N VAL A 86 -3.86 15.86 9.85
CA VAL A 86 -2.43 15.88 9.53
C VAL A 86 -2.18 15.64 8.04
N THR A 87 -0.96 15.93 7.59
CA THR A 87 -0.43 15.47 6.30
C THR A 87 0.49 14.26 6.52
N VAL A 88 0.22 13.16 5.82
CA VAL A 88 1.10 11.99 5.80
C VAL A 88 1.98 12.02 4.54
N ASN A 89 3.29 12.03 4.74
CA ASN A 89 4.26 11.97 3.66
C ASN A 89 4.78 10.55 3.51
N VAL A 90 4.80 10.05 2.28
CA VAL A 90 5.41 8.78 1.90
C VAL A 90 6.48 9.09 0.86
N ASP A 91 7.73 8.90 1.23
CA ASP A 91 8.91 9.22 0.42
C ASP A 91 9.66 7.93 0.12
N LEU A 92 9.87 7.65 -1.16
CA LEU A 92 10.69 6.55 -1.62
C LEU A 92 12.09 7.03 -1.95
N TRP A 93 13.07 6.31 -1.45
CA TRP A 93 14.46 6.48 -1.84
C TRP A 93 14.63 6.07 -3.30
N GLU A 94 14.67 7.05 -4.21
CA GLU A 94 14.72 6.86 -5.67
C GLU A 94 15.85 5.95 -6.14
N TRP A 95 16.96 5.90 -5.39
CA TRP A 95 18.09 5.02 -5.69
C TRP A 95 17.78 3.54 -5.40
N LYS A 96 16.69 3.22 -4.70
CA LYS A 96 16.22 1.86 -4.41
C LYS A 96 14.85 1.52 -4.95
N ALA A 97 13.92 2.47 -4.95
CA ALA A 97 12.55 2.20 -5.35
C ALA A 97 11.89 3.40 -6.01
N GLN A 98 10.83 3.13 -6.75
CA GLN A 98 9.94 4.11 -7.34
C GLN A 98 8.50 3.62 -7.19
N TYR A 99 7.52 4.53 -7.28
CA TYR A 99 6.12 4.12 -7.26
C TYR A 99 5.75 3.37 -8.55
N THR A 100 4.84 2.41 -8.42
CA THR A 100 4.08 1.86 -9.56
C THR A 100 3.04 2.88 -10.04
N ASP A 101 2.63 2.82 -11.31
CA ASP A 101 1.44 3.51 -11.82
C ASP A 101 0.28 2.49 -11.88
N PRO A 102 -0.85 2.71 -11.20
CA PRO A 102 -1.23 3.89 -10.43
C PRO A 102 -0.44 4.06 -9.12
N TYR A 103 -0.28 5.33 -8.70
CA TYR A 103 0.36 5.69 -7.43
C TYR A 103 -0.54 5.30 -6.25
N VAL A 104 -0.24 4.14 -5.65
CA VAL A 104 -1.06 3.53 -4.61
C VAL A 104 -0.46 3.79 -3.22
N VAL A 105 -1.17 4.55 -2.39
CA VAL A 105 -0.91 4.69 -0.96
C VAL A 105 -2.20 4.42 -0.20
N HIS A 106 -2.12 3.50 0.77
CA HIS A 106 -3.19 3.16 1.69
C HIS A 106 -2.83 3.62 3.09
N ILE A 107 -3.77 4.27 3.78
CA ILE A 107 -3.59 4.74 5.16
C ILE A 107 -4.76 4.27 6.04
N ALA A 108 -4.42 3.65 7.16
CA ALA A 108 -5.34 3.42 8.27
C ALA A 108 -4.86 4.20 9.49
N TYR A 109 -5.80 4.67 10.31
CA TYR A 109 -5.54 5.45 11.51
C TYR A 109 -6.40 4.97 12.68
N SER A 110 -5.90 5.07 13.91
CA SER A 110 -6.64 4.73 15.13
C SER A 110 -6.03 5.38 16.37
N ASP A 111 -6.87 5.71 17.35
CA ASP A 111 -6.41 6.16 18.67
C ASP A 111 -5.93 5.00 19.55
N GLU A 112 -6.30 3.77 19.20
CA GLU A 112 -5.90 2.54 19.86
C GLU A 112 -4.97 1.74 18.95
N PRO A 113 -4.03 0.94 19.49
CA PRO A 113 -3.23 0.05 18.65
C PRO A 113 -4.14 -0.92 17.90
N PHE A 114 -4.03 -1.07 16.56
CA PHE A 114 -4.80 -2.14 15.89
C PHE A 114 -4.32 -3.51 16.41
N THR A 115 -5.30 -4.32 16.77
CA THR A 115 -5.09 -5.68 17.26
C THR A 115 -4.88 -6.68 16.12
N GLN A 116 -5.28 -6.31 14.90
CA GLN A 116 -5.12 -7.13 13.71
C GLN A 116 -3.70 -6.99 13.17
N LYS A 117 -2.95 -8.09 13.25
CA LYS A 117 -1.76 -8.26 12.44
C LYS A 117 -2.15 -8.43 10.98
N ASN A 118 -1.50 -7.70 10.09
CA ASN A 118 -1.60 -7.90 8.64
C ASN A 118 -3.01 -7.65 8.04
N PRO A 119 -3.64 -6.49 8.30
CA PRO A 119 -4.86 -6.13 7.60
C PRO A 119 -4.58 -6.00 6.10
N ALA A 120 -5.48 -6.54 5.27
CA ALA A 120 -5.38 -6.36 3.83
C ALA A 120 -5.46 -4.86 3.48
N PRO A 121 -4.58 -4.33 2.61
CA PRO A 121 -4.53 -2.90 2.28
C PRO A 121 -5.85 -2.33 1.78
N GLY A 122 -6.62 -3.11 1.02
CA GLY A 122 -7.96 -2.73 0.55
C GLY A 122 -9.01 -2.54 1.64
N ARG A 123 -8.67 -2.77 2.93
CA ARG A 123 -9.53 -2.46 4.08
C ARG A 123 -9.20 -1.12 4.73
N PHE A 124 -8.18 -0.43 4.24
CA PHE A 124 -7.74 0.84 4.82
C PHE A 124 -8.75 1.93 4.40
N PRO A 125 -9.16 2.80 5.33
CA PRO A 125 -10.16 3.82 5.07
C PRO A 125 -9.71 4.84 4.01
N ILE A 126 -8.40 5.06 3.85
CA ILE A 126 -7.84 5.96 2.85
C ILE A 126 -7.07 5.14 1.81
N ASN A 127 -7.34 5.40 0.54
CA ASN A 127 -6.65 4.86 -0.63
C ASN A 127 -6.54 5.96 -1.69
N THR A 128 -5.34 6.25 -2.21
CA THR A 128 -5.14 7.24 -3.28
C THR A 128 -5.83 6.89 -4.60
N GLU A 129 -6.12 5.62 -4.87
CA GLU A 129 -6.93 5.19 -6.02
C GLU A 129 -8.43 5.45 -5.83
N LYS A 130 -8.88 5.59 -4.57
CA LYS A 130 -10.28 5.77 -4.17
C LYS A 130 -10.35 6.67 -2.95
N LEU A 131 -10.10 7.96 -3.17
CA LEU A 131 -10.13 8.94 -2.10
C LEU A 131 -11.50 9.00 -1.43
N VAL A 132 -11.47 9.19 -0.12
CA VAL A 132 -12.66 9.50 0.68
C VAL A 132 -12.88 11.01 0.73
N GLU A 133 -14.11 11.43 1.00
CA GLU A 133 -14.47 12.85 1.07
C GLU A 133 -13.56 13.60 2.06
N GLY A 134 -13.02 14.74 1.64
CA GLY A 134 -12.15 15.60 2.45
C GLY A 134 -10.66 15.24 2.42
N VAL A 135 -10.29 14.05 1.95
CA VAL A 135 -8.88 13.63 1.78
C VAL A 135 -8.43 13.88 0.35
N ASP A 136 -7.23 14.43 0.20
CA ASP A 136 -6.60 14.69 -1.10
C ASP A 136 -5.13 14.25 -1.08
N TYR A 137 -4.49 14.14 -2.23
CA TYR A 137 -3.07 13.87 -2.31
C TYR A 137 -2.37 14.69 -3.39
N TRP A 138 -1.07 14.89 -3.19
CA TRP A 138 -0.18 15.50 -4.16
C TRP A 138 1.06 14.65 -4.33
N THR A 139 1.63 14.67 -5.53
CA THR A 139 2.79 13.86 -5.88
C THR A 139 3.95 14.74 -6.32
N LEU A 140 5.15 14.41 -5.86
CA LEU A 140 6.41 14.97 -6.32
C LEU A 140 7.27 13.84 -6.89
N LEU A 141 6.92 13.43 -8.10
CA LEU A 141 7.39 12.17 -8.71
C LEU A 141 8.84 12.18 -9.20
N PRO A 142 9.47 13.32 -9.55
CA PRO A 142 10.92 13.35 -9.69
C PRO A 142 11.66 13.04 -8.39
N TYR A 143 10.96 13.09 -7.24
CA TYR A 143 11.53 12.94 -5.90
C TYR A 143 10.95 11.76 -5.12
N GLY A 144 10.11 10.93 -5.74
CA GLY A 144 9.54 9.76 -5.07
C GLY A 144 8.62 10.08 -3.88
N VAL A 145 8.00 11.27 -3.82
CA VAL A 145 7.13 11.65 -2.68
C VAL A 145 5.65 11.68 -3.05
N ILE A 146 4.82 11.12 -2.17
CA ILE A 146 3.37 11.30 -2.14
C ILE A 146 2.99 11.92 -0.80
N LYS A 147 2.25 13.02 -0.85
CA LYS A 147 1.66 13.69 0.31
C LYS A 147 0.18 13.43 0.34
N VAL A 148 -0.35 12.91 1.44
CA VAL A 148 -1.79 12.72 1.64
C VAL A 148 -2.26 13.71 2.71
N TYR A 149 -3.11 14.65 2.31
CA TYR A 149 -3.61 15.75 3.13
C TYR A 149 -4.90 15.38 3.86
N ASN A 150 -5.20 16.13 4.91
CA ASN A 150 -6.44 16.04 5.67
C ASN A 150 -6.71 14.63 6.24
N VAL A 151 -5.66 13.89 6.53
CA VAL A 151 -5.77 12.60 7.22
C VAL A 151 -6.18 12.87 8.66
N PRO A 152 -7.20 12.20 9.23
CA PRO A 152 -7.60 12.45 10.62
C PRO A 152 -6.45 12.26 11.61
N ILE A 153 -6.35 13.17 12.59
CA ILE A 153 -5.43 13.02 13.72
C ILE A 153 -5.78 11.73 14.48
N ALA A 154 -4.77 10.91 14.72
CA ALA A 154 -4.84 9.71 15.53
C ALA A 154 -3.48 9.44 16.21
N ASN A 155 -3.47 8.60 17.23
CA ASN A 155 -2.22 8.16 17.89
C ASN A 155 -1.40 7.18 17.05
N TYR A 156 -2.04 6.49 16.11
CA TYR A 156 -1.43 5.39 15.36
C TYR A 156 -1.86 5.42 13.90
N TYR A 157 -0.88 5.23 13.00
CA TYR A 157 -1.09 5.13 11.56
C TYR A 157 -0.43 3.88 10.99
N ALA A 158 -1.10 3.22 10.05
CA ALA A 158 -0.53 2.19 9.21
C ALA A 158 -0.52 2.67 7.77
N VAL A 159 0.65 2.61 7.13
CA VAL A 159 0.85 3.03 5.74
C VAL A 159 1.33 1.86 4.91
N HIS A 160 0.76 1.73 3.72
CA HIS A 160 1.07 0.73 2.73
C HIS A 160 1.14 1.37 1.35
N THR A 161 2.09 0.94 0.52
CA THR A 161 2.26 1.41 -0.85
C THR A 161 2.72 0.30 -1.77
N GLU A 162 2.38 0.39 -3.06
CA GLU A 162 2.94 -0.49 -4.09
C GLU A 162 4.18 0.18 -4.70
N VAL A 163 5.27 -0.58 -4.85
CA VAL A 163 6.57 -0.06 -5.28
C VAL A 163 7.28 -0.97 -6.27
N LEU A 164 8.09 -0.37 -7.13
CA LEU A 164 9.08 -1.04 -7.96
C LEU A 164 10.43 -0.95 -7.28
N VAL A 165 10.98 -2.07 -6.82
CA VAL A 165 12.26 -2.16 -6.11
C VAL A 165 13.36 -2.55 -7.08
N LYS A 166 14.47 -1.83 -7.10
CA LYS A 166 15.65 -2.18 -7.91
C LYS A 166 16.30 -3.47 -7.40
N ASN A 167 16.64 -4.36 -8.33
CA ASN A 167 17.36 -5.61 -8.05
C ASN A 167 18.78 -5.37 -7.55
#